data_AF-A0A8T3YD99-F1
#
_entry.id   AF-A0A8T3YD99-F1
#
_cell.length_a   1.000
_cell.length_b   1.000
_cell.length_c   1.000
_cell.angle_alpha   90.00
_cell.angle_beta   90.00
_cell.angle_gamma   90.00
#
_symmetry.space_group_name_H-M   'P 1'
#
loop_
_entity.id
_entity.type
_entity.pdbx_description
1 polymer ?
#
loop_
_entity_poly.entity_id
_entity_poly.type
_entity_poly.pdbx_seq_one_letter_code
_entity_poly.pdbx_strand_id
1 'polypeptide(L)'
;MPGHTRSRRRVACASKQQWPVVRKRYPDLLASFFGKARFHPKEYSSLTDTIIYRDTVMLFIWTAGPPLAVVIKSEDNAASYRNQFRFMWRHARK
;
A
#
# COMPACT_ATOMS: atom_id res chain seq x y z
N MET A 1 -3.97 22.32 41.01
CA MET A 1 -4.34 21.33 39.98
C MET A 1 -4.47 22.06 38.64
N PRO A 2 -3.39 22.23 37.84
CA PRO A 2 -3.47 22.92 36.56
C PRO A 2 -3.79 21.94 35.43
N GLY A 3 -4.84 22.25 34.68
CA GLY A 3 -5.32 21.49 33.53
C GLY A 3 -4.34 21.55 32.36
N HIS A 4 -4.04 20.39 31.79
CA HIS A 4 -3.29 20.25 30.54
C HIS A 4 -4.24 20.26 29.34
N THR A 5 -4.47 21.43 28.77
CA THR A 5 -5.08 21.60 27.46
C THR A 5 -4.08 21.16 26.38
N ARG A 6 -4.10 19.86 26.01
CA ARG A 6 -3.30 19.34 24.88
C ARG A 6 -3.90 19.83 23.55
N SER A 7 -3.35 20.95 23.09
CA SER A 7 -3.47 21.45 21.72
C SER A 7 -3.22 20.33 20.71
N ARG A 8 -4.28 19.95 19.97
CA ARG A 8 -4.22 19.04 18.82
C ARG A 8 -3.48 19.75 17.68
N ARG A 9 -2.15 19.67 17.64
CA ARG A 9 -1.41 19.93 16.41
C ARG A 9 -1.74 18.82 15.42
N ARG A 10 -2.57 19.14 14.42
CA ARG A 10 -2.73 18.30 13.24
C ARG A 10 -1.35 18.15 12.61
N VAL A 11 -0.76 16.96 12.73
CA VAL A 11 0.35 16.56 11.88
C VAL A 11 -0.25 16.44 10.49
N ALA A 12 -0.02 17.45 9.66
CA ALA A 12 -0.31 17.39 8.24
C ALA A 12 0.60 16.31 7.65
N CYS A 13 0.05 15.11 7.45
CA CYS A 13 0.68 14.07 6.65
C CYS A 13 0.81 14.63 5.22
N ALA A 14 2.02 15.04 4.86
CA ALA A 14 2.37 15.56 3.55
C ALA A 14 2.37 14.41 2.52
N SER A 15 1.19 13.91 2.15
CA SER A 15 1.02 12.85 1.15
C SER A 15 0.55 13.38 -0.21
N LYS A 16 0.83 14.65 -0.52
CA LYS A 16 0.29 15.33 -1.71
C LYS A 16 1.29 15.95 -2.66
N GLN A 17 2.56 15.55 -2.73
CA GLN A 17 3.42 16.06 -3.82
C GLN A 17 4.66 15.20 -4.05
N GLN A 18 4.54 14.13 -4.84
CA GLN A 18 5.72 13.48 -5.42
C GLN A 18 5.52 12.92 -6.84
N TRP A 19 4.29 12.91 -7.35
CA TRP A 19 3.98 12.49 -8.72
C TRP A 19 4.54 13.37 -9.86
N PRO A 20 4.67 14.71 -9.75
CA PRO A 20 5.16 15.51 -10.88
C PRO A 20 6.68 15.39 -11.10
N VAL A 21 7.45 14.99 -10.09
CA VAL A 21 8.92 14.95 -10.17
C VAL A 21 9.41 13.68 -10.89
N VAL A 22 8.74 12.55 -10.68
CA VAL A 22 9.09 11.26 -11.32
C VAL A 22 8.85 11.30 -12.83
N ARG A 23 7.75 11.91 -13.27
CA ARG A 23 7.40 12.04 -14.70
C ARG A 23 8.44 12.77 -15.53
N LYS A 24 9.13 13.76 -14.94
CA LYS A 24 10.05 14.64 -15.67
C LYS A 24 11.45 14.02 -15.84
N ARG A 25 11.80 13.02 -15.02
CA ARG A 25 13.17 12.49 -14.93
C ARG A 25 13.41 11.22 -15.74
N TYR A 26 12.39 10.40 -15.97
CA TYR A 26 12.49 9.19 -16.81
C TYR A 26 11.15 8.90 -17.52
N PRO A 27 10.83 9.59 -18.63
CA PRO A 27 9.57 9.40 -19.35
C PRO A 27 9.40 7.96 -19.86
N ASP A 28 10.50 7.31 -20.24
CA ASP A 28 10.51 5.97 -20.86
C ASP A 28 10.16 4.85 -19.86
N LEU A 29 10.51 5.01 -18.58
CA LEU A 29 10.20 4.05 -17.52
C LEU A 29 8.72 4.02 -17.16
N LEU A 30 8.01 5.15 -17.31
CA LEU A 30 6.56 5.21 -17.08
C LEU A 30 5.77 4.83 -18.33
N ALA A 31 6.29 5.12 -19.53
CA ALA A 31 5.71 4.65 -20.78
C ALA A 31 5.76 3.12 -20.91
N SER A 32 6.75 2.47 -20.29
CA SER A 32 6.92 1.01 -20.30
C SER A 32 6.24 0.26 -19.14
N PHE A 33 5.56 0.96 -18.22
CA PHE A 33 4.85 0.30 -17.12
C PHE A 33 3.64 -0.49 -17.64
N PHE A 34 3.83 -1.79 -17.83
CA PHE A 34 2.77 -2.74 -18.16
C PHE A 34 2.04 -3.17 -16.90
N GLY A 35 1.08 -2.35 -16.45
CA GLY A 35 0.27 -2.66 -15.27
C GLY A 35 -1.03 -1.88 -15.20
N LYS A 36 -1.93 -2.32 -14.33
CA LYS A 36 -3.16 -1.59 -13.98
C LYS A 36 -3.08 -1.21 -12.51
N ALA A 37 -3.53 -0.02 -12.16
CA ALA A 37 -3.71 0.42 -10.78
C ALA A 37 -5.20 0.70 -10.53
N ARG A 38 -5.65 0.43 -9.30
CA ARG A 38 -6.97 0.80 -8.79
C ARG A 38 -6.82 1.28 -7.36
N PHE A 39 -7.71 2.17 -6.93
CA PHE A 39 -7.63 2.77 -5.61
C PHE A 39 -8.89 2.44 -4.80
N HIS A 40 -8.67 2.10 -3.53
CA HIS A 40 -9.75 1.93 -2.56
C HIS A 40 -10.16 3.27 -1.94
N PRO A 41 -11.38 3.36 -1.37
CA PRO A 41 -11.79 4.52 -0.57
C PRO A 41 -10.79 4.82 0.54
N LYS A 42 -10.66 6.10 0.90
CA LYS A 42 -9.67 6.58 1.90
C LYS A 42 -9.83 5.94 3.28
N GLU A 43 -11.03 5.45 3.60
CA GLU A 43 -11.31 4.72 4.85
C GLU A 43 -10.44 3.47 5.02
N TYR A 44 -9.98 2.87 3.92
CA TYR A 44 -9.11 1.70 3.90
C TYR A 44 -7.64 2.05 3.62
N SER A 45 -7.19 3.26 3.95
CA SER A 45 -5.83 3.73 3.63
C SER A 45 -4.70 3.01 4.37
N SER A 46 -5.01 2.16 5.36
CA SER A 46 -4.04 1.46 6.20
C SER A 46 -4.16 -0.06 6.11
N LEU A 47 -4.39 -0.60 4.91
CA LEU A 47 -4.31 -2.04 4.69
C LEU A 47 -2.85 -2.50 4.73
N THR A 48 -2.64 -3.76 5.11
CA THR A 48 -1.33 -4.41 5.04
C THR A 48 -0.87 -4.51 3.60
N ASP A 49 0.37 -4.11 3.33
CA ASP A 49 0.95 -4.17 2.01
C ASP A 49 1.23 -5.63 1.66
N THR A 50 0.51 -6.15 0.67
CA THR A 50 0.60 -7.55 0.24
C THR A 50 1.15 -7.61 -1.17
N ILE A 51 2.28 -8.30 -1.35
CA ILE A 51 2.90 -8.55 -2.65
C ILE A 51 2.79 -10.04 -2.94
N ILE A 52 2.23 -10.39 -4.09
CA ILE A 52 2.08 -11.78 -4.51
C ILE A 52 2.91 -11.98 -5.79
N TYR A 53 3.91 -12.85 -5.71
CA TYR A 53 4.77 -13.18 -6.85
C TYR A 53 4.92 -14.69 -6.95
N ARG A 54 4.44 -15.28 -8.05
CA ARG A 54 4.38 -16.74 -8.24
C ARG A 54 3.78 -17.41 -6.98
N ASP A 55 4.44 -18.40 -6.42
CA ASP A 55 4.09 -19.18 -5.22
C ASP A 55 4.48 -18.48 -3.90
N THR A 56 4.96 -17.24 -3.97
CA THR A 56 5.41 -16.49 -2.80
C THR A 56 4.48 -15.32 -2.49
N VAL A 57 4.09 -15.20 -1.22
CA VAL A 57 3.36 -14.06 -0.67
C VAL A 57 4.24 -13.33 0.32
N MET A 58 4.31 -12.00 0.20
CA MET A 58 5.03 -11.14 1.10
C MET A 58 4.07 -10.13 1.72
N LEU A 59 4.00 -10.12 3.05
CA LEU A 59 3.21 -9.18 3.82
C LEU A 59 4.15 -8.21 4.51
N PHE A 60 3.95 -6.91 4.27
CA PHE A 60 4.67 -5.84 4.92
C PHE A 60 3.78 -5.16 5.96
N ILE A 61 4.22 -5.22 7.21
CA ILE A 61 3.56 -4.60 8.35
C ILE A 61 4.42 -3.41 8.78
N TRP A 62 4.06 -2.23 8.27
CA TRP A 62 4.74 -0.97 8.57
C TRP A 62 4.44 -0.42 9.96
N THR A 63 3.37 -0.89 10.61
CA THR A 63 2.95 -0.43 11.94
C THR A 63 3.78 -1.03 13.07
N ALA A 64 4.55 -2.07 12.81
CA ALA A 64 5.52 -2.59 13.76
C ALA A 64 6.76 -1.67 13.76
N GLY A 65 7.30 -1.38 14.95
CA GLY A 65 8.64 -0.84 15.10
C GLY A 65 9.55 -1.94 15.62
N PRO A 66 10.46 -2.53 14.82
CA PRO A 66 10.79 -2.27 13.41
C PRO A 66 9.77 -2.83 12.40
N PRO A 67 9.80 -2.40 11.13
CA PRO A 67 8.92 -2.93 10.08
C PRO A 67 9.09 -4.45 9.97
N LEU A 68 7.97 -5.16 9.98
CA LEU A 68 7.97 -6.62 9.88
C LEU A 68 7.57 -7.04 8.48
N ALA A 69 8.42 -7.86 7.86
CA ALA A 69 8.10 -8.54 6.61
C ALA A 69 7.91 -10.03 6.88
N VAL A 70 6.75 -10.57 6.49
CA VAL A 70 6.47 -12.00 6.54
C VAL A 70 6.49 -12.54 5.12
N VAL A 71 7.36 -13.52 4.86
CA VAL A 71 7.46 -14.19 3.57
C VAL A 71 6.93 -15.61 3.70
N ILE A 72 5.90 -15.92 2.93
CA ILE A 72 5.24 -17.22 2.89
C ILE A 72 5.49 -17.82 1.51
N LYS A 73 6.23 -18.93 1.45
CA LYS A 73 6.47 -19.70 0.23
C LYS A 73 5.56 -20.92 0.23
N SER A 74 4.46 -20.84 -0.50
CA SER A 74 3.48 -21.92 -0.60
C SER A 74 2.49 -21.59 -1.71
N GLU A 75 2.34 -22.53 -2.65
CA GLU A 75 1.45 -22.38 -3.79
C GLU A 75 -0.01 -22.18 -3.37
N ASP A 76 -0.49 -22.98 -2.40
CA ASP A 76 -1.86 -22.89 -1.88
C ASP A 76 -2.14 -21.53 -1.23
N ASN A 77 -1.19 -21.04 -0.43
CA ASN A 77 -1.31 -19.72 0.18
C ASN A 77 -1.31 -18.64 -0.92
N ALA A 78 -0.40 -18.70 -1.88
CA ALA A 78 -0.37 -17.76 -3.00
C ALA A 78 -1.69 -17.76 -3.79
N ALA A 79 -2.30 -18.92 -4.03
CA ALA A 79 -3.60 -19.03 -4.68
C ALA A 79 -4.72 -18.38 -3.85
N SER A 80 -4.75 -18.63 -2.54
CA SER A 80 -5.71 -18.02 -1.62
C SER A 80 -5.59 -16.49 -1.58
N TYR A 81 -4.38 -15.96 -1.43
CA TYR A 81 -4.13 -14.51 -1.44
C TYR A 81 -4.43 -13.88 -2.81
N ARG A 82 -4.20 -14.57 -3.94
CA ARG A 82 -4.65 -14.08 -5.26
C ARG A 82 -6.16 -13.95 -5.33
N ASN A 83 -6.91 -14.89 -4.74
CA ASN A 83 -8.37 -14.81 -4.70
C ASN A 83 -8.83 -13.62 -3.84
N GLN A 84 -8.17 -13.39 -2.70
CA GLN A 84 -8.41 -12.20 -1.87
C GLN A 84 -8.13 -10.90 -2.67
N PHE A 85 -6.98 -10.82 -3.35
CA PHE A 85 -6.64 -9.69 -4.22
C PHE A 85 -7.69 -9.49 -5.31
N ARG A 86 -8.14 -10.54 -6.00
CA ARG A 86 -9.20 -10.46 -7.03
C ARG A 86 -10.52 -9.95 -6.45
N PHE A 87 -10.87 -10.34 -5.23
CA PHE A 87 -12.04 -9.81 -4.54
C PHE A 87 -11.90 -8.30 -4.28
N MET A 88 -10.77 -7.87 -3.70
CA MET A 88 -10.50 -6.45 -3.47
C MET A 88 -10.48 -5.66 -4.77
N TRP A 89 -9.82 -6.18 -5.80
CA TRP A 89 -9.70 -5.57 -7.12
C TRP A 89 -11.04 -5.29 -7.79
N ARG A 90 -12.03 -6.18 -7.62
CA ARG A 90 -13.40 -5.99 -8.13
C ARG A 90 -14.12 -4.82 -7.46
N HIS A 91 -13.85 -4.57 -6.18
CA HIS A 91 -14.46 -3.49 -5.39
C HIS A 91 -13.65 -2.19 -5.41
N ALA A 92 -12.42 -2.22 -5.94
CA ALA A 92 -11.58 -1.04 -6.10
C ALA A 92 -12.10 -0.14 -7.24
N ARG A 93 -12.07 1.18 -7.02
CA ARG A 93 -12.47 2.16 -8.03
C ARG A 93 -11.34 2.38 -9.03
N LYS A 94 -11.70 2.73 -10.27
CA LYS A 94 -10.73 3.09 -11.33
C LYS A 94 -10.03 4.40 -10.99
#